data_AF-A0AAN9KJM9-F1
#
_entry.id   AF-A0AAN9KJM9-F1
#
_cell.length_a   1.000
_cell.length_b   1.000
_cell.length_c   1.000
_cell.angle_alpha   90.00
_cell.angle_beta   90.00
_cell.angle_gamma   90.00
#
_symmetry.space_group_name_H-M   'P 1'
#
loop_
_entity.id
_entity.type
_entity.pdbx_description
1 polymer ?
#
loop_
_entity_poly.entity_id
_entity_poly.type
_entity_poly.pdbx_seq_one_letter_code
_entity_poly.pdbx_strand_id
1 'polypeptide(L)'
;MAGMATEVILQLGILILALSMIFLMYNIRSQITQTSTRTRNKNHQSQPNRHLALASRHLARARSATHRAQHAKSALVETDWALSISPKDPEAQLLRAQALHLMGHRAAALKSFHVALSSRAAKSLSAADRADALVKMAELKVAVNRRRRVDSAIEDLVEALELSGEEGNNSEALCLLGKCYDGKG
;
A
#
# COMPACT_ATOMS: atom_id res chain seq x y z
N MET A 1 25.08 -64.48 14.83
CA MET A 1 24.14 -63.43 15.27
C MET A 1 24.76 -62.03 15.37
N ALA A 2 26.09 -61.85 15.37
CA ALA A 2 26.72 -60.53 15.44
C ALA A 2 26.68 -59.71 14.13
N GLY A 3 26.70 -60.36 12.95
CA GLY A 3 26.69 -59.67 11.65
C GLY A 3 25.38 -58.94 11.30
N MET A 4 24.23 -59.55 11.65
CA MET A 4 22.91 -58.95 11.41
C MET A 4 22.71 -57.68 12.24
N ALA A 5 23.25 -57.64 13.46
CA ALA A 5 23.15 -56.46 14.33
C ALA A 5 23.97 -55.29 13.78
N THR A 6 25.17 -55.55 13.27
CA THR A 6 26.02 -54.53 12.66
C THR A 6 25.44 -53.98 11.36
N GLU A 7 24.81 -54.82 10.53
CA GLU A 7 24.13 -54.39 9.31
C GLU A 7 22.92 -53.51 9.61
N VAL A 8 22.10 -53.87 10.61
CA VAL A 8 20.95 -53.07 11.03
C VAL A 8 21.38 -51.71 11.59
N ILE A 9 22.46 -51.66 12.37
CA ILE A 9 23.02 -50.41 12.91
C ILE A 9 23.52 -49.49 11.78
N LEU A 10 24.21 -50.06 10.78
CA LEU A 10 24.69 -49.30 9.62
C LEU A 10 23.52 -48.76 8.79
N GLN A 11 22.50 -49.58 8.56
CA GLN A 11 21.32 -49.19 7.80
C GLN A 11 20.51 -48.10 8.51
N LEU A 12 20.40 -48.17 9.84
CA LEU A 12 19.74 -47.14 10.65
C LEU A 12 20.52 -45.81 10.60
N GLY A 13 21.86 -45.89 10.66
CA GLY A 13 22.73 -44.71 10.57
C GLY A 13 22.58 -43.97 9.24
N ILE A 14 22.55 -44.71 8.12
CA ILE A 14 22.37 -44.13 6.78
C ILE A 14 20.98 -43.47 6.66
N LEU A 15 19.94 -44.09 7.20
CA LEU A 15 18.58 -43.56 7.17
C LEU A 15 18.47 -42.23 7.92
N ILE A 16 19.06 -42.14 9.12
CA ILE A 16 19.08 -40.90 9.92
C ILE A 16 19.84 -39.80 9.17
N LEU A 17 20.98 -40.12 8.56
CA LEU A 17 21.79 -39.17 7.82
C LEU A 17 21.03 -38.63 6.60
N ALA A 18 20.34 -39.49 5.85
CA ALA A 18 19.49 -39.10 4.72
C ALA A 18 18.34 -38.17 5.15
N LEU A 19 17.64 -38.51 6.25
CA LEU A 19 16.55 -37.67 6.78
C LEU A 19 17.06 -36.30 7.26
N SER A 20 18.24 -36.26 7.88
CA SER A 20 18.86 -35.00 8.32
C SER A 20 19.21 -34.07 7.13
N MET A 21 19.71 -34.65 6.03
CA MET A 21 20.01 -33.89 4.82
C MET A 21 18.74 -33.35 4.15
N ILE A 22 17.67 -34.13 4.10
CA ILE A 22 16.38 -33.69 3.55
C ILE A 22 15.79 -32.56 4.42
N PHE A 23 15.86 -32.70 5.74
CA PHE A 23 15.41 -31.66 6.68
C PHE A 23 16.19 -30.36 6.50
N LEU A 24 17.52 -30.46 6.39
CA LEU A 24 18.39 -29.30 6.15
C LEU A 24 18.09 -28.66 4.80
N MET A 25 17.87 -29.45 3.74
CA MET A 25 17.55 -28.95 2.41
C MET A 25 16.17 -28.28 2.37
N TYR A 26 15.18 -28.80 3.10
CA TYR A 26 13.86 -28.18 3.22
C TYR A 26 13.94 -26.83 3.96
N ASN A 27 14.67 -26.77 5.08
CA ASN A 27 14.82 -25.56 5.87
C ASN A 27 15.68 -24.48 5.17
N ILE A 28 16.72 -24.89 4.45
CA ILE A 28 17.52 -23.99 3.62
C ILE A 28 16.69 -23.52 2.42
N ARG A 29 15.91 -24.40 1.78
CA ARG A 29 15.09 -24.01 0.62
C ARG A 29 13.97 -23.06 1.01
N SER A 30 13.34 -23.21 2.17
CA SER A 30 12.34 -22.25 2.66
C SER A 30 12.95 -20.86 2.91
N GLN A 31 14.22 -20.78 3.30
CA GLN A 31 14.95 -19.50 3.45
C GLN A 31 15.44 -18.93 2.11
N ILE A 32 15.88 -19.79 1.18
CA ILE A 32 16.40 -19.35 -0.14
C ILE A 32 15.26 -18.93 -1.09
N THR A 33 14.09 -19.58 -1.05
CA THR A 33 12.94 -19.16 -1.87
C THR A 33 12.35 -17.82 -1.42
N GLN A 34 12.51 -17.44 -0.14
CA GLN A 34 12.14 -16.12 0.35
C GLN A 34 13.16 -15.02 0.02
N THR A 35 14.44 -15.36 -0.14
CA THR A 35 15.52 -14.37 -0.39
C THR A 35 15.85 -14.19 -1.87
N SER A 36 15.64 -15.21 -2.71
CA SER A 36 15.99 -15.19 -4.15
C SER A 36 14.99 -14.42 -5.02
N THR A 37 13.72 -14.32 -4.62
CA THR A 37 12.73 -13.47 -5.32
C THR A 37 12.89 -11.98 -5.02
N ARG A 38 13.80 -11.59 -4.10
CA ARG A 38 13.91 -10.22 -3.59
C ARG A 38 15.13 -9.43 -4.10
N THR A 39 16.00 -10.00 -4.94
CA THR A 39 17.30 -9.36 -5.25
C THR A 39 17.66 -9.22 -6.73
N ARG A 40 16.90 -9.78 -7.68
CA ARG A 40 17.23 -9.70 -9.12
C ARG A 40 16.68 -8.46 -9.86
N ASN A 41 16.04 -7.51 -9.16
CA ASN A 41 15.52 -6.27 -9.76
C ASN A 41 16.07 -4.98 -9.11
N LYS A 42 17.21 -5.06 -8.42
CA LYS A 42 17.70 -3.99 -7.53
C LYS A 42 18.42 -2.82 -8.21
N ASN A 43 18.82 -2.92 -9.48
CA ASN A 43 19.75 -1.91 -10.04
C ASN A 43 19.12 -0.89 -11.00
N HIS A 44 17.89 -1.11 -11.50
CA HIS A 44 17.20 -0.11 -12.35
C HIS A 44 15.95 0.51 -11.70
N GLN A 45 15.33 -0.18 -10.73
CA GLN A 45 14.11 0.25 -10.02
C GLN A 45 14.37 1.00 -8.69
N SER A 46 15.63 1.22 -8.31
CA SER A 46 16.01 1.71 -6.98
C SER A 46 15.77 3.21 -6.74
N GLN A 47 15.76 4.02 -7.80
CA GLN A 47 15.60 5.47 -7.67
C GLN A 47 14.14 5.90 -7.36
N PRO A 48 13.12 5.50 -8.14
CA PRO A 48 11.74 5.94 -7.88
C PRO A 48 11.25 5.42 -6.51
N ASN A 49 11.53 4.16 -6.17
CA ASN A 49 11.10 3.57 -4.90
C ASN A 49 11.72 4.28 -3.68
N ARG A 50 12.95 4.80 -3.81
CA ARG A 50 13.57 5.60 -2.74
C ARG A 50 12.81 6.90 -2.53
N HIS A 51 12.50 7.62 -3.61
CA HIS A 51 11.72 8.86 -3.53
C HIS A 51 10.31 8.61 -2.99
N LEU A 52 9.66 7.49 -3.35
CA LEU A 52 8.38 7.10 -2.77
C LEU A 52 8.46 6.79 -1.28
N ALA A 53 9.50 6.08 -0.83
CA ALA A 53 9.73 5.81 0.59
C ALA A 53 10.02 7.10 1.39
N LEU A 54 10.71 8.07 0.78
CA LEU A 54 10.92 9.39 1.40
C LEU A 54 9.62 10.18 1.47
N ALA A 55 8.83 10.18 0.39
CA ALA A 55 7.53 10.82 0.34
C ALA A 55 6.58 10.28 1.41
N SER A 56 6.47 8.95 1.54
CA SER A 56 5.62 8.32 2.55
C SER A 56 6.06 8.66 3.97
N ARG A 57 7.37 8.68 4.24
CA ARG A 57 7.92 9.13 5.53
C ARG A 57 7.59 10.59 5.81
N HIS A 58 7.69 11.46 4.81
CA HIS A 58 7.32 12.86 4.94
C HIS A 58 5.82 13.02 5.20
N LEU A 59 4.95 12.25 4.54
CA LEU A 59 3.51 12.27 4.80
C LEU A 59 3.16 11.78 6.20
N ALA A 60 3.80 10.70 6.67
CA ALA A 60 3.63 10.23 8.04
C ALA A 60 3.99 11.32 9.07
N ARG A 61 5.11 12.03 8.85
CA ARG A 61 5.50 13.18 9.68
C ARG A 61 4.54 14.36 9.54
N ALA A 62 4.03 14.63 8.34
CA ALA A 62 3.07 15.71 8.12
C ALA A 62 1.75 15.45 8.87
N ARG A 63 1.37 14.19 9.07
CA ARG A 63 0.19 13.80 9.85
C ARG A 63 0.39 13.93 11.35
N SER A 64 1.60 13.70 11.88
CA SER A 64 1.87 13.68 13.32
C SER A 64 2.55 14.93 13.89
N ALA A 65 3.16 15.78 13.06
CA ALA A 65 3.98 16.90 13.53
C ALA A 65 3.33 18.28 13.30
N THR A 66 3.75 19.26 14.11
CA THR A 66 3.37 20.68 14.02
C THR A 66 3.79 21.30 12.67
N HIS A 67 4.83 20.77 12.01
CA HIS A 67 5.33 21.24 10.71
C HIS A 67 4.67 20.56 9.50
N ARG A 68 3.34 20.37 9.56
CA ARG A 68 2.54 19.70 8.51
C ARG A 68 2.83 20.23 7.11
N ALA A 69 2.79 21.55 6.92
CA ALA A 69 2.96 22.16 5.60
C ALA A 69 4.35 21.94 5.01
N GLN A 70 5.41 21.97 5.83
CA GLN A 70 6.78 21.75 5.37
C GLN A 70 6.97 20.30 4.93
N HIS A 71 6.52 19.35 5.74
CA HIS A 71 6.63 17.94 5.40
C HIS A 71 5.75 17.55 4.21
N ALA A 72 4.55 18.13 4.07
CA ALA A 72 3.71 17.92 2.90
C ALA A 72 4.37 18.47 1.62
N LYS A 73 5.02 19.64 1.69
CA LYS A 73 5.82 20.18 0.57
C LYS A 73 6.99 19.27 0.20
N SER A 74 7.75 18.77 1.19
CA SER A 74 8.82 17.81 0.93
C SER A 74 8.30 16.53 0.28
N ALA A 75 7.17 15.99 0.78
CA ALA A 75 6.54 14.83 0.15
C ALA A 75 6.16 15.09 -1.31
N LEU A 76 5.61 16.28 -1.62
CA LEU A 76 5.24 16.66 -2.97
C LEU A 76 6.46 16.67 -3.91
N VAL A 77 7.58 17.24 -3.47
CA VAL A 77 8.84 17.26 -4.24
C VAL A 77 9.32 15.84 -4.52
N GLU A 78 9.37 14.99 -3.51
CA GLU A 78 9.80 13.59 -3.66
C GLU A 78 8.87 12.81 -4.62
N THR A 79 7.55 13.04 -4.56
CA THR A 79 6.62 12.41 -5.51
C THR A 79 6.79 12.92 -6.94
N ASP A 80 7.15 14.20 -7.12
CA ASP A 80 7.37 14.77 -8.45
C ASP A 80 8.63 14.22 -9.09
N TRP A 81 9.68 14.00 -8.29
CA TRP A 81 10.85 13.25 -8.71
C TRP A 81 10.49 11.82 -9.11
N ALA A 82 9.72 11.09 -8.28
CA ALA A 82 9.29 9.74 -8.61
C ALA A 82 8.47 9.69 -9.92
N LEU A 83 7.56 10.64 -10.12
CA LEU A 83 6.74 10.75 -11.33
C LEU A 83 7.52 11.17 -12.58
N SER A 84 8.61 11.93 -12.42
CA SER A 84 9.51 12.25 -13.54
C SER A 84 10.19 11.00 -14.11
N ILE A 85 10.44 10.01 -13.25
CA ILE A 85 11.03 8.71 -13.62
C ILE A 85 9.94 7.73 -14.10
N SER A 86 8.81 7.67 -13.39
CA SER A 86 7.70 6.76 -13.68
C SER A 86 6.36 7.51 -13.64
N PRO A 87 5.93 8.11 -14.78
CA PRO A 87 4.76 8.99 -14.79
C PRO A 87 3.42 8.27 -14.60
N LYS A 88 3.40 6.95 -14.80
CA LYS A 88 2.20 6.09 -14.70
C LYS A 88 2.15 5.29 -13.39
N ASP A 89 3.05 5.59 -12.45
CA ASP A 89 3.07 4.94 -11.15
C ASP A 89 1.87 5.40 -10.30
N PRO A 90 0.95 4.47 -9.95
CA PRO A 90 -0.25 4.83 -9.23
C PRO A 90 0.03 5.15 -7.75
N GLU A 91 1.07 4.57 -7.15
CA GLU A 91 1.49 4.86 -5.77
C GLU A 91 2.05 6.27 -5.69
N ALA A 92 2.88 6.65 -6.66
CA ALA A 92 3.41 8.00 -6.79
C ALA A 92 2.29 9.06 -6.92
N GLN A 93 1.29 8.79 -7.77
CA GLN A 93 0.12 9.67 -7.93
C GLN A 93 -0.72 9.75 -6.65
N LEU A 94 -0.89 8.63 -5.93
CA LEU A 94 -1.62 8.58 -4.66
C LEU A 94 -0.93 9.43 -3.58
N LEU A 95 0.37 9.25 -3.39
CA LEU A 95 1.16 10.01 -2.42
C LEU A 95 1.18 11.51 -2.77
N ARG A 96 1.24 11.85 -4.07
CA ARG A 96 1.13 13.24 -4.55
C ARG A 96 -0.23 13.84 -4.17
N ALA A 97 -1.31 13.08 -4.39
CA ALA A 97 -2.66 13.51 -4.04
C ALA A 97 -2.81 13.76 -2.53
N GLN A 98 -2.26 12.86 -1.70
CA GLN A 98 -2.22 13.04 -0.24
C GLN A 98 -1.42 14.28 0.17
N ALA A 99 -0.25 14.52 -0.42
CA ALA A 99 0.55 15.71 -0.15
C ALA A 99 -0.23 17.01 -0.47
N LEU A 100 -0.88 17.06 -1.63
CA LEU A 100 -1.71 18.19 -2.05
C LEU A 100 -2.91 18.39 -1.12
N HIS A 101 -3.54 17.30 -0.66
CA HIS A 101 -4.63 17.36 0.32
C HIS A 101 -4.14 17.95 1.65
N LEU A 102 -2.99 17.51 2.18
CA LEU A 102 -2.42 18.05 3.41
C LEU A 102 -2.03 19.55 3.28
N MET A 103 -1.70 20.01 2.07
CA MET A 103 -1.42 21.41 1.76
C MET A 103 -2.68 22.25 1.51
N GLY A 104 -3.88 21.64 1.47
CA GLY A 104 -5.14 22.34 1.22
C GLY A 104 -5.46 22.59 -0.26
N HIS A 105 -4.68 22.06 -1.20
CA HIS A 105 -4.93 22.20 -2.64
C HIS A 105 -5.99 21.20 -3.13
N ARG A 106 -7.23 21.37 -2.67
CA ARG A 106 -8.33 20.40 -2.82
C ARG A 106 -8.61 19.96 -4.26
N ALA A 107 -8.66 20.90 -5.21
CA ALA A 107 -8.94 20.58 -6.61
C ALA A 107 -7.81 19.78 -7.28
N ALA A 108 -6.56 20.13 -6.99
CA ALA A 108 -5.38 19.42 -7.51
C ALA A 108 -5.24 18.03 -6.88
N ALA A 109 -5.55 17.90 -5.59
CA ALA A 109 -5.60 16.62 -4.89
C ALA A 109 -6.63 15.67 -5.53
N LEU A 110 -7.87 16.14 -5.73
CA LEU A 110 -8.92 15.36 -6.40
C LEU A 110 -8.49 14.85 -7.78
N LYS A 111 -7.90 15.73 -8.60
CA LYS A 111 -7.41 15.33 -9.92
C LYS A 111 -6.35 14.22 -9.82
N SER A 112 -5.43 14.34 -8.87
CA SER A 112 -4.35 13.37 -8.68
C SER A 112 -4.88 12.02 -8.19
N PHE A 113 -5.87 12.02 -7.28
CA PHE A 113 -6.54 10.78 -6.86
C PHE A 113 -7.26 10.08 -8.01
N HIS A 114 -8.02 10.82 -8.83
CA HIS A 114 -8.64 10.25 -10.02
C HIS A 114 -7.62 9.64 -10.98
N VAL A 115 -6.47 10.29 -11.21
CA VAL A 115 -5.40 9.73 -12.04
C VAL A 115 -4.85 8.44 -11.43
N ALA A 116 -4.65 8.39 -10.11
CA ALA A 116 -4.15 7.19 -9.44
C ALA A 116 -5.12 6.01 -9.61
N LEU A 117 -6.42 6.22 -9.33
CA LEU A 117 -7.45 5.17 -9.38
C LEU A 117 -7.92 4.79 -10.79
N SER A 118 -7.84 5.70 -11.76
CA SER A 118 -8.18 5.40 -13.17
C SER A 118 -7.05 4.70 -13.93
N SER A 119 -5.83 4.73 -13.39
CA SER A 119 -4.69 4.10 -14.04
C SER A 119 -4.89 2.58 -14.14
N ARG A 120 -4.41 1.96 -15.22
CA ARG A 120 -4.38 0.48 -15.33
C ARG A 120 -3.62 -0.18 -14.17
N ALA A 121 -2.70 0.58 -13.57
CA ALA A 121 -1.92 0.18 -12.41
C ALA A 121 -2.69 0.35 -11.08
N ALA A 122 -3.89 0.92 -11.05
CA ALA A 122 -4.73 0.97 -9.84
C ALA A 122 -5.00 -0.43 -9.25
N LYS A 123 -4.93 -1.49 -10.08
CA LYS A 123 -5.00 -2.89 -9.63
C LYS A 123 -3.81 -3.33 -8.78
N SER A 124 -2.67 -2.62 -8.82
CA SER A 124 -1.51 -2.91 -7.98
C SER A 124 -1.56 -2.22 -6.62
N LEU A 125 -2.50 -1.30 -6.40
CA LEU A 125 -2.73 -0.74 -5.06
C LEU A 125 -3.42 -1.79 -4.18
N SER A 126 -3.09 -1.76 -2.89
CA SER A 126 -3.81 -2.56 -1.92
C SER A 126 -5.27 -2.11 -1.81
N ALA A 127 -6.17 -3.02 -1.44
CA ALA A 127 -7.57 -2.66 -1.20
C ALA A 127 -7.71 -1.57 -0.13
N ALA A 128 -6.86 -1.59 0.90
CA ALA A 128 -6.80 -0.58 1.94
C ALA A 128 -6.40 0.81 1.40
N ASP A 129 -5.37 0.90 0.56
CA ASP A 129 -4.94 2.17 -0.03
C ASP A 129 -6.02 2.75 -0.97
N ARG A 130 -6.73 1.87 -1.69
CA ARG A 130 -7.85 2.28 -2.54
C ARG A 130 -9.02 2.79 -1.71
N ALA A 131 -9.37 2.10 -0.63
CA ALA A 131 -10.42 2.53 0.29
C ALA A 131 -10.08 3.89 0.93
N ASP A 132 -8.87 4.08 1.46
CA ASP A 132 -8.43 5.37 2.01
C ASP A 132 -8.48 6.48 0.95
N ALA A 133 -8.02 6.21 -0.27
CA ALA A 133 -8.10 7.16 -1.38
C ALA A 133 -9.53 7.61 -1.67
N LEU A 134 -10.49 6.67 -1.71
CA LEU A 134 -11.91 6.95 -1.94
C LEU A 134 -12.52 7.79 -0.80
N VAL A 135 -12.20 7.47 0.46
CA VAL A 135 -12.64 8.27 1.62
C VAL A 135 -12.13 9.71 1.53
N LYS A 136 -10.84 9.90 1.20
CA LYS A 136 -10.27 11.25 1.03
C LYS A 136 -10.84 11.97 -0.19
N MET A 137 -11.18 11.25 -1.26
CA MET A 137 -11.88 11.83 -2.41
C MET A 137 -13.28 12.32 -2.04
N ALA A 138 -14.05 11.52 -1.32
CA ALA A 138 -15.38 11.90 -0.84
C ALA A 138 -15.32 13.16 0.04
N GLU A 139 -14.38 13.19 1.00
CA GLU A 139 -14.13 14.35 1.85
C GLU A 139 -13.84 15.61 1.01
N LEU A 140 -12.95 15.49 0.02
CA LEU A 140 -12.59 16.58 -0.87
C LEU A 140 -13.75 17.01 -1.78
N LYS A 141 -14.56 16.07 -2.30
CA LYS A 141 -15.74 16.34 -3.14
C LYS A 141 -16.75 17.20 -2.36
N VAL A 142 -17.04 16.81 -1.12
CA VAL A 142 -17.92 17.55 -0.21
C VAL A 142 -17.33 18.93 0.12
N ALA A 143 -16.02 19.01 0.40
CA ALA A 143 -15.35 20.26 0.75
C ALA A 143 -15.22 21.25 -0.42
N VAL A 144 -15.22 20.78 -1.67
CA VAL A 144 -15.17 21.64 -2.87
C VAL A 144 -16.55 22.13 -3.26
N ASN A 145 -17.55 21.24 -3.31
CA ASN A 145 -18.91 21.62 -3.64
C ASN A 145 -19.91 20.57 -3.15
N ARG A 146 -20.34 20.71 -1.88
CA ARG A 146 -21.32 19.82 -1.24
C ARG A 146 -22.56 19.62 -2.11
N ARG A 147 -23.25 20.70 -2.51
CA ARG A 147 -24.54 20.60 -3.21
C ARG A 147 -24.49 19.79 -4.52
N ARG A 148 -23.40 19.86 -5.27
CA ARG A 148 -23.29 19.17 -6.58
C ARG A 148 -22.55 17.84 -6.51
N ARG A 149 -21.82 17.56 -5.43
CA ARG A 149 -20.89 16.42 -5.37
C ARG A 149 -21.19 15.44 -4.23
N VAL A 150 -22.22 15.67 -3.43
CA VAL A 150 -22.61 14.75 -2.35
C VAL A 150 -23.02 13.38 -2.88
N ASP A 151 -23.75 13.29 -3.99
CA ASP A 151 -24.10 11.99 -4.59
C ASP A 151 -22.85 11.19 -4.96
N SER A 152 -21.95 11.81 -5.72
CA SER A 152 -20.68 11.19 -6.11
C SER A 152 -19.73 10.94 -4.92
N ALA A 153 -19.87 11.66 -3.81
CA ALA A 153 -19.12 11.40 -2.59
C ALA A 153 -19.69 10.18 -1.84
N ILE A 154 -21.02 10.00 -1.86
CA ILE A 154 -21.67 8.82 -1.29
C ILE A 154 -21.26 7.56 -2.05
N GLU A 155 -21.24 7.61 -3.39
CA GLU A 155 -20.76 6.50 -4.23
C GLU A 155 -19.34 6.07 -3.85
N ASP A 156 -18.39 7.03 -3.77
CA ASP A 156 -17.01 6.73 -3.35
C ASP A 156 -16.96 6.10 -1.94
N LEU A 157 -17.77 6.58 -1.00
CA LEU A 157 -17.80 6.07 0.38
C LEU A 157 -18.36 4.65 0.47
N VAL A 158 -19.39 4.34 -0.34
CA VAL A 158 -19.96 2.99 -0.42
C VAL A 158 -18.92 2.03 -1.01
N GLU A 159 -18.27 2.39 -2.11
CA GLU A 159 -17.19 1.57 -2.70
C GLU A 159 -16.04 1.38 -1.70
N ALA A 160 -15.67 2.41 -0.93
CA ALA A 160 -14.63 2.29 0.09
C ALA A 160 -14.98 1.28 1.20
N LEU A 161 -16.26 1.22 1.60
CA LEU A 161 -16.74 0.27 2.60
C LEU A 161 -16.77 -1.15 2.06
N GLU A 162 -17.18 -1.34 0.80
CA GLU A 162 -17.14 -2.64 0.13
C GLU A 162 -15.70 -3.19 0.03
N LEU A 163 -14.73 -2.32 -0.28
CA LEU A 163 -13.31 -2.70 -0.34
C LEU A 163 -12.69 -3.00 1.03
N SER A 164 -13.23 -2.41 2.10
CA SER A 164 -12.72 -2.59 3.47
C SER A 164 -13.22 -3.90 4.10
N GLY A 165 -14.29 -4.50 3.57
CA GLY A 165 -14.93 -5.70 4.12
C GLY A 165 -15.55 -5.48 5.51
N GLU A 166 -16.12 -6.53 6.09
CA GLU A 166 -16.80 -6.47 7.40
C GLU A 166 -15.85 -6.30 8.59
N GLU A 167 -14.57 -6.70 8.45
CA GLU A 167 -13.55 -6.58 9.49
C GLU A 167 -12.83 -5.22 9.49
N GLY A 168 -13.02 -4.42 8.44
CA GLY A 168 -12.41 -3.11 8.29
C GLY A 168 -13.18 -2.03 9.04
N ASN A 169 -12.70 -1.65 10.22
CA ASN A 169 -13.23 -0.50 10.97
C ASN A 169 -12.97 0.82 10.23
N ASN A 170 -13.76 1.14 9.20
CA ASN A 170 -13.68 2.38 8.46
C ASN A 170 -14.64 3.44 9.04
N SER A 171 -14.42 3.76 10.31
CA SER A 171 -15.26 4.68 11.08
C SER A 171 -15.31 6.08 10.47
N GLU A 172 -14.23 6.52 9.82
CA GLU A 172 -14.17 7.78 9.08
C GLU A 172 -15.14 7.77 7.89
N ALA A 173 -15.16 6.69 7.10
CA ALA A 173 -16.07 6.54 5.97
C ALA A 173 -17.54 6.57 6.41
N LEU A 174 -17.89 5.81 7.46
CA LEU A 174 -19.25 5.78 8.02
C LEU A 174 -19.67 7.14 8.58
N CYS A 175 -18.77 7.83 9.29
CA CYS A 175 -19.04 9.16 9.82
C CYS A 175 -19.30 10.19 8.71
N LEU A 176 -18.48 10.17 7.66
CA LEU A 176 -18.66 11.05 6.49
C LEU A 176 -19.94 10.71 5.73
N LEU A 177 -20.28 9.43 5.62
CA LEU A 177 -21.50 8.98 4.96
C LEU A 177 -22.76 9.50 5.68
N GLY A 178 -22.79 9.42 7.01
CA GLY A 178 -23.87 10.02 7.82
C GLY A 178 -24.03 11.52 7.55
N LYS A 179 -22.92 12.28 7.58
CA LYS A 179 -22.93 13.73 7.26
C LYS A 179 -23.39 14.05 5.83
N CYS A 180 -23.18 13.13 4.89
CA CYS A 180 -23.65 13.28 3.52
C CYS A 180 -25.16 13.09 3.43
N TYR A 181 -25.72 12.08 4.11
CA TYR A 181 -27.16 11.85 4.17
C TYR A 181 -27.91 12.94 4.94
N ASP A 182 -27.38 13.39 6.08
CA ASP A 182 -27.95 14.52 6.83
C ASP A 182 -27.98 15.82 6.00
N GLY A 183 -27.08 15.95 5.02
CA GLY A 183 -27.04 17.10 4.12
C GLY A 183 -28.00 17.03 2.93
N LYS A 184 -28.61 15.86 2.69
CA LYS A 184 -29.59 15.63 1.63
C LYS A 184 -31.03 15.80 2.11
N GLY A 185 -31.29 15.47 3.38
CA GLY A 185 -32.58 15.71 4.04
C GLY A 185 -32.80 17.19 4.31
#